data_AF-A0A850BJR4-F1
#
_entry.id   AF-A0A850BJR4-F1
#
_cell.length_a   1.000
_cell.length_b   1.000
_cell.length_c   1.000
_cell.angle_alpha   90.00
_cell.angle_beta   90.00
_cell.angle_gamma   90.00
#
_symmetry.space_group_name_H-M   'P 1'
#
loop_
_entity.id
_entity.type
_entity.pdbx_description
1 polymer ?
#
loop_
_entity_poly.entity_id
_entity_poly.type
_entity_poly.pdbx_seq_one_letter_code
_entity_poly.pdbx_strand_id
1 'polypeptide(L)'
;MSNTIRRFITASVAAVAVAFTASSAMAAVPATITHQGRLYTSDGAPVSASLKVTFTLYDGADAGAAAVWSDTFDVQFDEGYFSVELGSSKAFEATTFNGSKRYLGIQIEGDSELTPRAGVGSVPYALMANDVSGDINPHSISIQGAGVVIAQNGQWVGDPTGIAGPAGPQG
;
A
#
# COMPACT_ATOMS: atom_id res chain seq x y z
N MET A 1 14.23 52.96 32.27
CA MET A 1 14.05 51.60 31.72
C MET A 1 14.73 51.53 30.36
N SER A 2 15.84 50.79 30.27
CA SER A 2 16.72 50.76 29.10
C SER A 2 16.10 50.02 27.90
N ASN A 3 16.09 50.67 26.73
CA ASN A 3 15.62 50.14 25.44
C ASN A 3 16.32 48.84 25.00
N THR A 4 17.44 48.49 25.64
CA THR A 4 18.22 47.29 25.34
C THR A 4 17.51 46.03 25.85
N ILE A 5 16.80 46.08 26.98
CA ILE A 5 16.13 44.91 27.58
C ILE A 5 14.86 44.51 26.79
N ARG A 6 14.17 45.49 26.18
CA ARG A 6 12.98 45.23 25.34
C ARG A 6 13.31 44.54 24.02
N ARG A 7 14.52 44.73 23.49
CA ARG A 7 15.01 44.09 22.24
C ARG A 7 15.39 42.62 22.43
N PHE A 8 15.89 42.24 23.60
CA PHE A 8 16.26 40.86 23.90
C PHE A 8 15.04 39.95 24.15
N ILE A 9 13.92 40.51 24.63
CA ILE A 9 12.68 39.75 24.87
C ILE A 9 11.89 39.52 23.56
N THR A 10 11.89 40.48 22.64
CA THR A 10 11.20 40.32 21.33
C THR A 10 11.93 39.38 20.37
N ALA A 11 13.27 39.35 20.40
CA ALA A 11 14.05 38.40 19.59
C ALA A 11 13.88 36.94 20.03
N SER A 12 13.70 36.71 21.34
CA SER A 12 13.53 35.37 21.91
C SER A 12 12.15 34.77 21.62
N VAL A 13 11.10 35.60 21.58
CA VAL A 13 9.72 35.13 21.26
C VAL A 13 9.57 34.80 19.76
N ALA A 14 10.27 35.51 18.87
CA ALA A 14 10.26 35.21 17.44
C ALA A 14 11.03 33.92 17.08
N ALA A 15 12.12 33.61 17.79
CA ALA A 15 12.91 32.41 17.55
C ALA A 15 12.24 31.12 18.05
N VAL A 16 11.43 31.20 19.12
CA VAL A 16 10.68 30.04 19.65
C VAL A 16 9.43 29.73 18.80
N ALA A 17 8.85 30.73 18.12
CA ALA A 17 7.66 30.53 17.28
C ALA A 17 7.93 29.79 15.95
N VAL A 18 9.17 29.74 15.47
CA VAL A 18 9.55 29.07 14.20
C VAL A 18 9.97 27.61 14.42
N ALA A 19 10.19 27.18 15.66
CA ALA A 19 10.73 25.85 15.97
C ALA A 19 9.70 24.71 16.04
N PHE A 20 8.39 24.99 15.88
CA PHE A 20 7.32 24.01 16.17
C PHE A 20 6.48 23.55 14.97
N THR A 21 6.89 23.79 13.73
CA THR A 21 6.19 23.26 12.54
C THR A 21 6.99 22.16 11.85
N ALA A 22 7.62 21.27 12.61
CA ALA A 22 8.09 20.00 12.06
C ALA A 22 6.87 19.09 11.83
N SER A 23 6.15 19.33 10.74
CA SER A 23 5.11 18.41 10.27
C SER A 23 5.80 17.09 9.94
N SER A 24 5.45 16.02 10.65
CA SER A 24 5.83 14.67 10.26
C SER A 24 5.21 14.36 8.90
N ALA A 25 6.01 14.40 7.84
CA ALA A 25 5.59 13.88 6.54
C ALA A 25 5.48 12.36 6.66
N MET A 26 4.26 11.86 6.85
CA MET A 26 3.98 10.44 6.68
C MET A 26 4.04 10.15 5.18
N ALA A 27 5.13 9.53 4.73
CA ALA A 27 5.21 8.99 3.38
C ALA A 27 4.21 7.82 3.29
N ALA A 28 3.04 8.08 2.72
CA ALA A 28 2.09 7.01 2.41
C ALA A 28 2.75 6.03 1.45
N VAL A 29 2.60 4.73 1.72
CA VAL A 29 3.04 3.69 0.77
C VAL A 29 2.29 3.91 -0.55
N PRO A 30 2.98 4.03 -1.69
CA PRO A 30 2.31 4.14 -2.98
C PRO A 30 1.35 2.97 -3.17
N ALA A 31 0.06 3.25 -3.39
CA ALA A 31 -0.97 2.25 -3.62
C ALA A 31 -0.98 1.77 -5.09
N THR A 32 0.21 1.55 -5.64
CA THR A 32 0.44 1.21 -7.04
C THR A 32 1.32 -0.03 -7.16
N ILE A 33 1.20 -0.73 -8.28
CA ILE A 33 1.96 -1.96 -8.55
C ILE A 33 2.69 -1.81 -9.88
N THR A 34 4.00 -1.92 -9.87
CA THR A 34 4.78 -2.01 -11.10
C THR A 34 4.57 -3.38 -11.76
N HIS A 35 4.11 -3.38 -13.00
CA HIS A 35 4.03 -4.56 -13.85
C HIS A 35 4.97 -4.40 -15.04
N GLN A 36 5.80 -5.43 -15.27
CA GLN A 36 6.81 -5.44 -16.31
C GLN A 36 6.71 -6.73 -17.10
N GLY A 37 7.10 -6.67 -18.35
CA GLY A 37 7.08 -7.84 -19.21
C GLY A 37 7.76 -7.59 -20.54
N ARG A 38 7.57 -8.56 -21.43
CA ARG A 38 7.99 -8.46 -22.82
C ARG A 38 6.88 -8.86 -23.76
N LEU A 39 6.74 -8.14 -24.87
CA LEU A 39 5.83 -8.46 -25.96
C LEU A 39 6.61 -8.78 -27.22
N TYR A 40 6.26 -9.93 -27.83
CA TYR A 40 6.82 -10.43 -29.07
C TYR A 40 5.70 -10.68 -30.08
N THR A 41 6.00 -10.53 -31.36
CA THR A 41 5.08 -10.90 -32.44
C THR A 41 5.00 -12.43 -32.57
N SER A 42 4.05 -12.92 -33.37
CA SER A 42 3.91 -14.34 -33.70
C SER A 42 5.18 -14.94 -34.32
N ASP A 43 5.97 -14.12 -35.01
CA ASP A 43 7.24 -14.53 -35.65
C ASP A 43 8.43 -14.46 -34.67
N GLY A 44 8.18 -14.11 -33.40
CA GLY A 44 9.20 -14.03 -32.36
C GLY A 44 10.02 -12.74 -32.34
N ALA A 45 9.64 -11.74 -33.15
CA ALA A 45 10.31 -10.43 -33.15
C ALA A 45 9.84 -9.59 -31.95
N PRO A 46 10.75 -8.92 -31.21
CA PRO A 46 10.35 -8.02 -30.14
C PRO A 46 9.59 -6.81 -30.70
N VAL A 47 8.55 -6.36 -29.99
CA VAL A 47 7.79 -5.17 -30.38
C VAL A 47 8.52 -3.90 -29.93
N SER A 48 8.72 -2.94 -30.83
CA SER A 48 9.26 -1.60 -30.52
C SER A 48 8.31 -0.53 -31.04
N ALA A 49 7.20 -0.31 -30.33
CA ALA A 49 6.12 0.60 -30.70
C ALA A 49 5.39 1.11 -29.46
N SER A 50 4.60 2.19 -29.60
CA SER A 50 3.63 2.60 -28.58
C SER A 50 2.29 1.96 -28.89
N LEU A 51 1.75 1.16 -27.97
CA LEU A 51 0.48 0.46 -28.15
C LEU A 51 -0.43 0.70 -26.94
N LYS A 52 -1.75 0.75 -27.17
CA LYS A 52 -2.75 0.73 -26.11
C LYS A 52 -2.84 -0.66 -25.50
N VAL A 53 -2.63 -0.73 -24.19
CA VAL A 53 -2.71 -1.96 -23.43
C VAL A 53 -3.72 -1.81 -22.32
N THR A 54 -4.71 -2.69 -22.31
CA THR A 54 -5.70 -2.79 -21.23
C THR A 54 -5.28 -3.89 -20.29
N PHE A 55 -5.12 -3.54 -19.02
CA PHE A 55 -4.87 -4.47 -17.93
C PHE A 55 -6.15 -4.65 -17.13
N THR A 56 -6.53 -5.90 -16.89
CA THR A 56 -7.73 -6.22 -16.11
C THR A 56 -7.41 -7.24 -15.04
N LEU A 57 -7.78 -6.94 -13.79
CA LEU A 57 -7.75 -7.89 -12.70
C LEU A 57 -9.09 -8.61 -12.61
N TYR A 58 -9.03 -9.93 -12.52
CA TYR A 58 -10.19 -10.82 -12.42
C TYR A 58 -10.19 -11.59 -11.10
N ASP A 59 -11.38 -12.00 -10.67
CA ASP A 59 -11.58 -12.88 -9.51
C ASP A 59 -11.37 -14.39 -9.82
N GLY A 60 -11.17 -14.74 -11.09
CA GLY A 60 -10.99 -16.10 -11.57
C GLY A 60 -10.13 -16.20 -12.84
N ALA A 61 -9.63 -17.40 -13.12
CA ALA A 61 -8.76 -17.68 -14.27
C ALA A 61 -9.53 -17.81 -15.59
N ASP A 62 -10.80 -18.21 -15.51
CA ASP A 62 -11.62 -18.58 -16.66
C ASP A 62 -12.23 -17.35 -17.35
N ALA A 63 -12.58 -17.50 -18.63
CA ALA A 63 -13.13 -16.42 -19.44
C ALA A 63 -14.40 -15.77 -18.87
N GLY A 64 -15.17 -16.50 -18.04
CA GLY A 64 -16.38 -16.01 -17.37
C GLY A 64 -16.17 -15.29 -16.04
N ALA A 65 -14.93 -15.18 -15.56
CA ALA A 65 -14.63 -14.52 -14.29
C ALA A 65 -14.95 -13.01 -14.32
N ALA A 66 -15.32 -12.46 -13.17
CA ALA A 66 -15.69 -11.05 -13.06
C ALA A 66 -14.44 -10.16 -13.01
N ALA A 67 -14.49 -9.06 -13.76
CA ALA A 67 -13.47 -8.01 -13.68
C ALA A 67 -13.67 -7.21 -12.39
N VAL A 68 -12.62 -7.15 -11.55
CA VAL A 68 -12.63 -6.41 -10.28
C VAL A 68 -11.92 -5.05 -10.38
N TRP A 69 -11.07 -4.87 -11.39
CA TRP A 69 -10.41 -3.61 -11.71
C TRP A 69 -9.92 -3.67 -13.17
N SER A 70 -9.92 -2.54 -13.87
CA SER A 70 -9.42 -2.45 -15.25
C SER A 70 -9.01 -1.02 -15.56
N ASP A 71 -7.88 -0.88 -16.26
CA ASP A 71 -7.31 0.38 -16.73
C ASP A 71 -6.56 0.19 -18.05
N THR A 72 -6.46 1.26 -18.84
CA THR A 72 -5.86 1.24 -20.18
C THR A 72 -4.75 2.28 -20.25
N PHE A 73 -3.58 1.86 -20.73
CA PHE A 73 -2.38 2.68 -20.83
C PHE A 73 -1.90 2.76 -22.26
N ASP A 74 -1.35 3.91 -22.65
CA ASP A 74 -0.47 4.02 -23.82
C ASP A 74 0.94 3.58 -23.40
N VAL A 75 1.32 2.36 -23.78
CA VAL A 75 2.56 1.70 -23.34
C VAL A 75 3.60 1.78 -24.44
N GLN A 76 4.74 2.41 -24.15
CA GLN A 76 5.90 2.36 -25.01
C GLN A 76 6.67 1.05 -24.80
N PHE A 77 6.80 0.27 -25.86
CA PHE A 77 7.65 -0.90 -25.90
C PHE A 77 9.01 -0.56 -26.51
N ASP A 78 10.07 -1.06 -25.89
CA ASP A 78 11.45 -0.92 -26.37
C ASP A 78 12.11 -2.30 -26.35
N GLU A 79 12.44 -2.83 -27.54
CA GLU A 79 12.90 -4.21 -27.73
C GLU A 79 12.00 -5.24 -27.02
N GLY A 80 10.69 -5.02 -27.11
CA GLY A 80 9.65 -5.82 -26.49
C GLY A 80 9.44 -5.51 -25.01
N TYR A 81 10.37 -4.88 -24.32
CA TYR A 81 10.27 -4.58 -22.89
C TYR A 81 9.28 -3.45 -22.60
N PHE A 82 8.55 -3.58 -21.50
CA PHE A 82 7.72 -2.50 -20.94
C PHE A 82 7.74 -2.51 -19.41
N SER A 83 7.37 -1.36 -18.83
CA SER A 83 7.10 -1.18 -17.41
C SER A 83 5.93 -0.22 -17.22
N VAL A 84 4.89 -0.64 -16.53
CA VAL A 84 3.69 0.16 -16.24
C VAL A 84 3.44 0.15 -14.75
N GLU A 85 2.99 1.29 -14.21
CA GLU A 85 2.56 1.40 -12.82
C GLU A 85 1.02 1.31 -12.74
N LEU A 86 0.51 0.11 -12.44
CA LEU A 86 -0.91 -0.14 -12.27
C LEU A 86 -1.42 0.58 -11.02
N GLY A 87 -2.61 1.17 -11.09
CA GLY A 87 -3.18 1.99 -10.02
C GLY A 87 -2.82 3.48 -10.10
N SER A 88 -1.91 3.88 -10.99
CA SER A 88 -1.45 5.27 -11.09
C SER A 88 -2.47 6.21 -11.76
N SER A 89 -3.09 5.76 -12.87
CA SER A 89 -4.13 6.50 -13.59
C SER A 89 -5.50 6.27 -12.93
N LYS A 90 -5.87 4.99 -12.75
CA LYS A 90 -7.06 4.60 -12.00
C LYS A 90 -6.69 3.82 -10.75
N ALA A 91 -6.89 4.46 -9.59
CA ALA A 91 -6.62 3.87 -8.29
C ALA A 91 -7.31 2.50 -8.11
N PHE A 92 -6.68 1.61 -7.35
CA PHE A 92 -7.32 0.37 -6.95
C PHE A 92 -8.46 0.67 -5.97
N GLU A 93 -9.57 -0.04 -6.14
CA GLU A 93 -10.68 0.01 -5.19
C GLU A 93 -10.26 -0.72 -3.90
N ALA A 94 -10.84 -0.34 -2.76
CA ALA A 94 -10.55 -0.99 -1.48
C ALA A 94 -10.82 -2.51 -1.49
N THR A 95 -11.68 -2.98 -2.40
CA THR A 95 -12.04 -4.39 -2.58
C THR A 95 -11.18 -5.13 -3.61
N THR A 96 -10.32 -4.43 -4.37
CA THR A 96 -9.49 -5.04 -5.42
C THR A 96 -8.58 -6.12 -4.83
N PHE A 97 -7.91 -5.85 -3.70
CA PHE A 97 -7.04 -6.80 -3.00
C PHE A 97 -7.58 -7.15 -1.60
N ASN A 98 -8.55 -8.06 -1.55
CA ASN A 98 -9.23 -8.48 -0.31
C ASN A 98 -8.68 -9.79 0.28
N GLY A 99 -7.49 -10.24 -0.13
CA GLY A 99 -6.87 -11.50 0.29
C GLY A 99 -7.26 -12.72 -0.57
N SER A 100 -8.25 -12.62 -1.44
CA SER A 100 -8.53 -13.67 -2.43
C SER A 100 -7.57 -13.59 -3.63
N LYS A 101 -7.33 -14.72 -4.29
CA LYS A 101 -6.46 -14.78 -5.48
C LYS A 101 -7.00 -13.89 -6.60
N ARG A 102 -6.08 -13.29 -7.36
CA ARG A 102 -6.39 -12.47 -8.54
C ARG A 102 -5.68 -13.01 -9.77
N TYR A 103 -6.23 -12.69 -10.93
CA TYR A 103 -5.67 -13.04 -12.23
C TYR A 103 -5.58 -11.80 -13.09
N LEU A 104 -4.41 -11.55 -13.67
CA LEU A 104 -4.15 -10.43 -14.56
C LEU A 104 -4.40 -10.89 -16.01
N GLY A 105 -5.38 -10.28 -16.65
CA GLY A 105 -5.58 -10.29 -18.08
C GLY A 105 -4.92 -9.09 -18.73
N ILE A 106 -4.41 -9.30 -19.95
CA ILE A 106 -3.71 -8.30 -20.73
C ILE A 106 -4.28 -8.35 -22.15
N GLN A 107 -4.78 -7.22 -22.61
CA GLN A 107 -5.27 -7.05 -23.97
C GLN A 107 -4.45 -5.97 -24.67
N ILE A 108 -3.91 -6.30 -25.84
CA ILE A 108 -3.15 -5.37 -26.69
C ILE A 108 -4.09 -4.90 -27.79
N GLU A 109 -4.18 -3.59 -28.03
CA GLU A 109 -4.75 -2.99 -29.26
C GLU A 109 -5.99 -3.70 -29.84
N GLY A 110 -7.13 -3.69 -29.14
CA GLY A 110 -8.40 -4.22 -29.68
C GLY A 110 -8.41 -5.73 -30.02
N ASP A 111 -7.27 -6.42 -29.97
CA ASP A 111 -7.15 -7.86 -30.19
C ASP A 111 -7.84 -8.63 -29.06
N SER A 112 -7.97 -9.95 -29.23
CA SER A 112 -8.41 -10.82 -28.13
C SER A 112 -7.42 -10.74 -26.95
N GLU A 113 -7.94 -10.73 -25.72
CA GLU A 113 -7.13 -10.83 -24.51
C GLU A 113 -6.17 -12.04 -24.56
N LEU A 114 -4.93 -11.83 -24.12
CA LEU A 114 -3.90 -12.86 -24.06
C LEU A 114 -4.31 -13.98 -23.09
N THR A 115 -4.06 -15.23 -23.50
CA THR A 115 -4.38 -16.41 -22.70
C THR A 115 -3.14 -17.29 -22.47
N PRO A 116 -3.03 -17.96 -21.30
CA PRO A 116 -3.90 -17.85 -20.13
C PRO A 116 -3.64 -16.57 -19.32
N ARG A 117 -4.62 -16.15 -18.49
CA ARG A 117 -4.43 -15.04 -17.54
C ARG A 117 -3.34 -15.38 -16.53
N ALA A 118 -2.50 -14.40 -16.21
CA ALA A 118 -1.41 -14.58 -15.26
C ALA A 118 -1.95 -14.55 -13.82
N GLY A 119 -1.63 -15.56 -13.01
CA GLY A 119 -1.96 -15.52 -11.58
C GLY A 119 -1.16 -14.44 -10.85
N VAL A 120 -1.82 -13.60 -10.04
CA VAL A 120 -1.16 -12.64 -9.17
C VAL A 120 -0.72 -13.35 -7.89
N GLY A 121 0.58 -13.34 -7.63
CA GLY A 121 1.19 -13.98 -6.47
C GLY A 121 1.94 -12.99 -5.58
N SER A 122 2.25 -13.43 -4.37
CA SER A 122 3.12 -12.68 -3.45
C SER A 122 4.56 -12.66 -3.94
N VAL A 123 5.26 -11.56 -3.67
CA VAL A 123 6.72 -11.47 -3.83
C VAL A 123 7.44 -12.00 -2.58
N PRO A 124 8.72 -12.43 -2.65
CA PRO A 124 9.40 -13.11 -1.55
C PRO A 124 9.33 -12.38 -0.20
N TYR A 125 9.55 -11.06 -0.18
CA TYR A 125 9.41 -10.27 1.05
C TYR A 125 7.96 -10.15 1.54
N ALA A 126 6.99 -10.10 0.64
CA ALA A 126 5.57 -10.05 0.99
C ALA A 126 5.06 -11.38 1.59
N LEU A 127 5.74 -12.50 1.35
CA LEU A 127 5.43 -13.78 2.03
C LEU A 127 5.75 -13.70 3.53
N MET A 128 6.71 -12.86 3.94
CA MET A 128 7.05 -12.64 5.35
C MET A 128 6.13 -11.62 6.03
N ALA A 129 5.41 -10.81 5.25
CA ALA A 129 4.33 -9.96 5.73
C ALA A 129 3.09 -10.81 6.06
N ASN A 130 3.30 -11.77 6.95
CA ASN A 130 2.25 -12.49 7.66
C ASN A 130 1.66 -11.62 8.79
N ASP A 131 2.45 -10.63 9.25
CA ASP A 131 2.18 -9.67 10.32
C ASP A 131 2.53 -8.23 9.86
N VAL A 132 2.07 -7.21 10.57
CA VAL A 132 2.19 -5.79 10.20
C VAL A 132 3.22 -5.08 11.08
N SER A 133 4.10 -4.24 10.50
CA SER A 133 5.02 -3.36 11.25
C SER A 133 4.58 -1.90 11.12
N GLY A 134 4.46 -1.21 12.26
CA GLY A 134 3.97 0.17 12.37
C GLY A 134 2.71 0.28 13.21
N ASP A 135 2.17 1.50 13.33
CA ASP A 135 0.87 1.71 13.95
C ASP A 135 -0.19 0.98 13.13
N ILE A 136 -0.74 -0.07 13.73
CA ILE A 136 -1.94 -0.72 13.23
C ILE A 136 -3.16 0.04 13.76
N ASN A 137 -4.20 0.18 12.94
CA ASN A 137 -5.48 0.76 13.37
C ASN A 137 -6.57 -0.32 13.40
N PRO A 138 -6.40 -1.41 14.16
CA PRO A 138 -7.38 -2.48 14.22
C PRO A 138 -8.57 -2.03 15.08
N HIS A 139 -9.76 -2.51 14.75
CA HIS A 139 -10.90 -2.36 15.65
C HIS A 139 -10.74 -3.20 16.93
N SER A 140 -9.90 -4.23 16.95
CA SER A 140 -9.58 -5.02 18.16
C SER A 140 -8.37 -5.89 17.88
N ILE A 141 -7.60 -6.26 18.92
CA ILE A 141 -6.45 -7.17 18.79
C ILE A 141 -6.74 -8.46 19.57
N SER A 142 -6.52 -9.60 18.94
CA SER A 142 -6.69 -10.93 19.53
C SER A 142 -5.42 -11.75 19.36
N ILE A 143 -5.08 -12.59 20.34
CA ILE A 143 -3.95 -13.50 20.28
C ILE A 143 -4.47 -14.94 20.33
N GLN A 144 -3.96 -15.80 19.47
CA GLN A 144 -4.34 -17.22 19.44
C GLN A 144 -4.08 -17.85 20.82
N GLY A 145 -5.12 -18.44 21.42
CA GLY A 145 -5.05 -19.07 22.75
C GLY A 145 -5.25 -18.11 23.93
N ALA A 146 -5.19 -16.78 23.74
CA ALA A 146 -5.42 -15.79 24.80
C ALA A 146 -6.69 -14.95 24.61
N GLY A 147 -7.34 -15.03 23.44
CA GLY A 147 -8.57 -14.27 23.15
C GLY A 147 -8.29 -12.81 22.81
N VAL A 148 -9.29 -11.95 22.97
CA VAL A 148 -9.15 -10.50 22.74
C VAL A 148 -8.26 -9.91 23.83
N VAL A 149 -7.27 -9.11 23.43
CA VAL A 149 -6.38 -8.40 24.34
C VAL A 149 -6.59 -6.88 24.27
N ILE A 150 -7.07 -6.35 23.15
CA ILE A 150 -7.48 -4.94 23.02
C ILE A 150 -8.89 -4.89 22.41
N ALA A 151 -9.83 -4.31 23.15
CA ALA A 151 -11.25 -4.19 22.78
C ALA A 151 -11.52 -3.03 21.79
N GLN A 152 -12.75 -2.98 21.28
CA GLN A 152 -13.18 -1.99 20.26
C GLN A 152 -13.13 -0.53 20.67
N ASN A 153 -13.22 -0.28 21.96
CA ASN A 153 -13.05 1.04 22.54
C ASN A 153 -11.59 1.37 22.88
N GLY A 154 -10.63 0.53 22.45
CA GLY A 154 -9.20 0.68 22.71
C GLY A 154 -8.73 0.20 24.09
N GLN A 155 -9.62 -0.38 24.91
CA GLN A 155 -9.25 -0.84 26.25
C GLN A 155 -8.46 -2.15 26.21
N TRP A 156 -7.43 -2.26 27.04
CA TRP A 156 -6.78 -3.54 27.34
C TRP A 156 -7.75 -4.45 28.09
N VAL A 157 -7.90 -5.68 27.62
CA VAL A 157 -8.78 -6.71 28.20
C VAL A 157 -8.08 -8.07 28.36
N GLY A 158 -6.77 -8.13 28.13
CA GLY A 158 -5.96 -9.33 28.39
C GLY A 158 -5.73 -9.59 29.89
N ASP A 159 -5.19 -10.77 30.22
CA ASP A 159 -4.90 -11.18 31.60
C ASP A 159 -3.99 -10.16 32.32
N PRO A 160 -4.40 -9.61 33.50
CA PRO A 160 -3.64 -8.59 34.22
C PRO A 160 -2.50 -9.15 35.09
N THR A 161 -2.27 -10.46 35.12
CA THR A 161 -1.22 -11.04 35.96
C THR A 161 0.17 -10.55 35.50
N GLY A 162 0.84 -9.80 36.39
CA GLY A 162 2.20 -9.28 36.18
C GLY A 162 2.34 -7.75 36.07
N ILE A 163 1.25 -6.99 36.03
CA ILE A 163 1.28 -5.50 35.92
C ILE A 163 0.88 -4.77 37.21
N ALA A 164 0.50 -5.49 38.27
CA ALA A 164 0.29 -4.88 39.59
C ALA A 164 1.64 -4.59 40.26
N GLY A 165 1.99 -3.30 40.37
CA GLY A 165 3.17 -2.88 41.13
C GLY A 165 3.06 -3.24 42.62
N PRO A 166 4.18 -3.26 43.36
CA PRO A 166 4.15 -3.48 44.81
C PRO A 166 3.21 -2.48 45.50
N ALA A 167 2.55 -2.91 46.58
CA ALA A 167 1.80 -1.99 47.43
C ALA A 167 2.69 -0.83 47.89
N GLY A 168 2.19 0.41 47.80
CA GLY A 168 2.93 1.59 48.26
C GLY A 168 3.22 1.52 49.77
N PRO A 169 4.23 2.27 50.27
CA PRO A 169 4.47 2.36 51.71
C PRO A 169 3.22 2.84 52.44
N GLN A 170 2.94 2.26 53.61
CA GLN A 170 1.90 2.78 54.50
C GLN A 170 2.33 4.19 54.95
N GLY A 171 1.46 5.17 54.75
CA GLY A 171 1.67 6.57 55.15
C GLY A 171 1.69 6.77 56.66
#